data_AF-A0A838UWY6-F1
#
_entry.id   AF-A0A838UWY6-F1
#
_cell.length_a   1.000
_cell.length_b   1.000
_cell.length_c   1.000
_cell.angle_alpha   90.00
_cell.angle_beta   90.00
_cell.angle_gamma   90.00
#
_symmetry.space_group_name_H-M   'P 1'
#
loop_
_entity.id
_entity.type
_entity.pdbx_description
1 polymer ?
#
loop_
_entity_poly.entity_id
_entity_poly.type
_entity_poly.pdbx_seq_one_letter_code
_entity_poly.pdbx_strand_id
1 'polypeptide(L)' 'MDLIDSALHEHGSANRRELERPVGGRYWGPGRFQEALRQAVAEGRAKRLPRGQFAPLGDSSS' A
#
# COMPACT_ATOMS: atom_id res chain seq x y z
N MET A 1 -4.31 12.78 0.25
CA MET A 1 -3.54 11.56 -0.06
C MET A 1 -3.73 10.58 1.08
N ASP A 2 -3.90 9.30 0.75
CA ASP A 2 -4.02 8.21 1.72
C ASP A 2 -2.63 7.73 2.17
N LEU A 3 -2.49 7.24 3.41
CA LEU A 3 -1.19 6.81 3.95
C LEU A 3 -0.58 5.65 3.15
N ILE A 4 -1.41 4.75 2.60
CA ILE A 4 -0.94 3.62 1.79
C ILE A 4 -0.44 4.10 0.43
N ASP A 5 -1.16 5.05 -0.17
CA ASP A 5 -0.78 5.68 -1.44
C ASP A 5 0.56 6.40 -1.32
N SER A 6 0.74 7.24 -0.29
CA SER A 6 2.02 7.91 -0.03
C SER A 6 3.16 6.93 0.21
N ALA A 7 2.95 5.89 1.04
CA ALA A 7 3.98 4.90 1.31
C ALA A 7 4.39 4.10 0.05
N LEU A 8 3.44 3.80 -0.83
CA LEU A 8 3.71 3.15 -2.11
C LEU A 8 4.43 4.09 -3.09
N HIS A 9 4.13 5.38 -3.08
CA HIS A 9 4.81 6.35 -3.92
C HIS A 9 6.27 6.57 -3.48
N GLU A 10 6.53 6.61 -2.16
CA GLU A 10 7.88 6.81 -1.64
C GLU A 10 8.76 5.55 -1.73
N HIS A 11 8.21 4.37 -1.43
CA HIS A 11 8.99 3.12 -1.43
C HIS A 11 8.94 2.36 -2.76
N GLY A 12 8.04 2.73 -3.68
CA GLY A 12 7.77 1.97 -4.89
C GLY A 12 7.08 0.63 -4.57
N SER A 13 7.62 -0.47 -5.11
CA SER A 13 7.07 -1.80 -4.82
C SER A 13 7.49 -2.30 -3.46
N ALA A 14 6.54 -2.55 -2.56
CA ALA A 14 6.79 -3.01 -1.20
C ALA A 14 5.84 -4.14 -0.80
N ASN A 15 6.28 -4.99 0.13
CA ASN A 15 5.40 -6.01 0.71
C ASN A 15 4.54 -5.41 1.83
N ARG A 16 3.54 -6.18 2.29
CA ARG A 16 2.61 -5.74 3.35
C ARG A 16 3.32 -5.22 4.61
N ARG A 17 4.36 -5.92 5.10
CA ARG A 17 5.06 -5.56 6.34
C ARG A 17 5.89 -4.28 6.16
N GLU A 18 6.49 -4.13 4.99
CA GLU A 18 7.28 -2.93 4.64
C GLU A 18 6.40 -1.69 4.53
N LEU A 19 5.14 -1.85 4.09
CA LEU A 19 4.15 -0.76 4.09
C LEU A 19 3.56 -0.49 5.48
N GLU A 20 3.35 -1.54 6.29
CA GLU A 20 2.71 -1.42 7.60
C GLU A 20 3.53 -0.59 8.60
N ARG A 21 4.87 -0.67 8.53
CA ARG A 21 5.78 0.05 9.43
C ARG A 21 5.69 1.58 9.28
N PRO A 22 5.89 2.17 8.09
CA PRO A 22 5.86 3.63 7.91
C PRO A 22 4.45 4.22 8.10
N VAL A 23 3.39 3.52 7.69
CA VAL A 23 2.01 4.01 7.85
C VAL A 23 1.45 3.82 9.27
N GLY A 24 2.22 3.17 10.15
CA GLY A 24 1.77 2.83 11.49
C GLY A 24 0.59 1.86 11.51
N GLY A 25 0.49 0.96 10.52
CA GLY A 25 -0.66 0.05 10.34
C GLY A 25 -0.93 -0.84 11.55
N ARG A 26 0.11 -1.12 12.36
CA ARG A 26 -0.02 -1.82 13.65
C ARG A 26 -0.96 -1.13 14.65
N TYR A 27 -1.11 0.19 14.55
CA TYR A 27 -1.93 1.00 15.45
C TYR A 27 -3.37 1.18 14.98
N TRP A 28 -3.69 0.76 13.75
CA TRP A 28 -5.02 0.95 13.18
C TRP A 28 -6.04 -0.05 13.73
N GLY A 29 -5.55 -1.09 14.41
CA GLY A 29 -6.35 -2.21 14.89
C GLY A 29 -6.26 -3.44 13.98
N PRO A 30 -6.73 -4.60 14.47
CA PRO A 30 -6.55 -5.88 13.79
C PRO A 30 -7.20 -5.85 12.40
N GLY A 31 -6.41 -6.10 11.36
CA GLY A 31 -6.89 -6.23 9.98
C GLY A 31 -7.23 -4.93 9.25
N ARG A 32 -7.33 -3.79 9.96
CA ARG A 32 -7.69 -2.48 9.37
C ARG A 32 -6.74 -2.04 8.27
N PHE A 33 -5.43 -2.21 8.49
CA PHE A 33 -4.43 -1.95 7.46
C PHE A 33 -4.64 -2.83 6.22
N GLN A 34 -4.99 -4.11 6.41
CA GLN A 34 -5.23 -5.03 5.31
C GLN A 34 -6.52 -4.73 4.54
N GLU A 35 -7.55 -4.22 5.23
CA GLU A 35 -8.76 -3.73 4.58
C GLU A 35 -8.49 -2.48 3.76
N ALA A 36 -7.81 -1.48 4.34
CA ALA A 36 -7.43 -0.27 3.62
C ALA A 36 -6.53 -0.58 2.41
N LEU A 37 -5.58 -1.52 2.53
CA LEU A 37 -4.73 -1.95 1.42
C LEU A 37 -5.54 -2.64 0.32
N ARG A 38 -6.52 -3.47 0.69
CA ARG A 38 -7.44 -4.09 -0.29
C ARG A 38 -8.31 -3.04 -0.97
N GLN A 39 -8.77 -2.05 -0.22
CA GLN A 39 -9.57 -0.95 -0.76
C GLN A 39 -8.74 -0.12 -1.74
N ALA A 40 -7.48 0.22 -1.42
CA ALA A 40 -6.58 0.91 -2.33
C ALA A 40 -6.35 0.14 -3.64
N VAL A 41 -6.31 -1.21 -3.59
CA VAL A 41 -6.25 -2.04 -4.80
C VAL A 41 -7.58 -2.02 -5.57
N ALA A 42 -8.72 -2.14 -4.87
CA ALA A 42 -10.04 -2.11 -5.49
C ALA A 42 -10.37 -0.76 -6.14
N GLU A 43 -9.89 0.34 -5.55
CA GLU A 43 -10.06 1.71 -6.03
C GLU A 43 -9.03 2.10 -7.10
N GLY A 44 -8.10 1.21 -7.46
CA GLY A 44 -7.09 1.49 -8.47
C GLY A 44 -6.02 2.51 -8.04
N ARG A 45 -5.75 2.64 -6.74
CA ARG A 45 -4.61 3.45 -6.24
C ARG A 45 -3.34 2.60 -6.14
N ALA A 46 -3.50 1.31 -5.88
CA ALA A 46 -2.42 0.33 -5.79
C ALA A 46 -2.67 -0.85 -6.72
N LYS A 47 -1.60 -1.52 -7.15
CA LYS A 47 -1.66 -2.83 -7.81
C LYS A 47 -0.99 -3.89 -6.97
N ARG A 48 -1.61 -5.07 -6.93
CA ARG A 48 -1.00 -6.26 -6.31
C ARG A 48 -0.07 -6.93 -7.31
N LEU A 49 1.17 -7.15 -6.88
CA LEU A 49 2.22 -7.82 -7.62
C LEU A 49 2.38 -9.29 -7.16
N PRO A 50 3.02 -10.14 -7.98
CA PRO A 50 3.41 -11.48 -7.55
C PRO A 50 4.29 -11.43 -6.29
N ARG A 51 4.33 -12.53 -5.54
CA ARG A 51 5.01 -12.66 -4.23
C ARG A 51 4.42 -11.79 -3.10
N GLY A 52 3.17 -11.33 -3.25
CA GLY A 52 2.48 -10.57 -2.19
C GLY A 52 3.02 -9.15 -2.02
N GLN A 53 3.60 -8.59 -3.08
CA GLN A 53 4.03 -7.20 -3.15
C GLN A 53 2.91 -6.31 -3.65
N PHE A 54 3.06 -5.01 -3.42
CA PHE A 54 2.13 -3.96 -3.83
C PHE A 54 2.96 -2.83 -4.43
N ALA A 55 2.46 -2.20 -5.49
CA ALA A 55 3.07 -1.06 -6.12
C ALA A 55 2.02 0.04 -6.34
N PRO A 56 2.43 1.31 -6.44
CA PRO A 56 1.51 2.38 -6.83
C PRO A 56 0.95 2.11 -8.23
N LEU A 57 -0.33 2.45 -8.45
CA LEU A 57 -0.90 2.46 -9.80
C LEU A 57 -0.54 3.77 -10.54
N GLY A 58 -0.27 4.85 -9.78
CA GLY A 58 0.17 6.14 -10.30
C GLY A 58 1.63 6.13 -10.74
N ASP A 59 1.79 6.31 -12.05
CA ASP A 59 2.97 6.53 -12.90
C ASP A 59 4.37 6.31 -12.31
N SER A 60 5.04 5.27 -12.84
CA SER A 60 6.49 5.33 -13.04
C SER A 60 6.74 6.54 -13.95
N SER A 61 7.25 7.63 -13.37
CA SER A 61 7.45 8.92 -14.03
C SER A 61 7.81 8.77 -15.52
N SER A 62 6.89 9.22 -16.38
CA SER A 62 7.17 9.56 -17.77
C SER A 62 8.18 10.70 -17.92
#